data_AF-A0A9X9SMK0-F1
#
_entry.id   AF-A0A9X9SMK0-F1
#
_cell.length_a   1.000
_cell.length_b   1.000
_cell.length_c   1.000
_cell.angle_alpha   90.00
_cell.angle_beta   90.00
_cell.angle_gamma   90.00
#
_symmetry.space_group_name_H-M   'P 1'
#
loop_
_entity.id
_entity.type
_entity.pdbx_description
1 polymer ?
#
loop_
_entity_poly.entity_id
_entity_poly.type
_entity_poly.pdbx_seq_one_letter_code
_entity_poly.pdbx_strand_id
1 'polypeptide(L)'
;MKVSQLTLAFLLTAAFGSAAHAANVEGGSSNPNLIKPKTSDSLPFGAGMAGIQVSTSNGLSNSINLEAGPAQRIRSKYGNAPINGGNQNANVNGTANPKYLQPGDINPIAGWFSKTKLAQVWYEKRANNTEVFSVRQMADPKLPIAPKFGGMTFAKVPTAATNVFFGEWAPRRGNSNQIANSTDLNMNDGNRTVWFVGENPTANMPKLVNAKYNVLGINKHTPGKNDFYTGILTANYGTGKNELAGTISRAGDSINFANTKIESSGKFDNHKNTEHITGHFYGSGAEALAGIVDRASADKDVAFGGAKK
;
A
#
# COMPACT_ATOMS: atom_id res chain seq x y z
N MET A 1 -4.81 46.45 21.55
CA MET A 1 -3.46 45.87 21.37
C MET A 1 -3.60 44.54 20.65
N LYS A 2 -2.97 44.41 19.48
CA LYS A 2 -2.95 43.19 18.67
C LYS A 2 -2.00 42.18 19.30
N VAL A 3 -2.47 40.97 19.59
CA VAL A 3 -1.62 39.87 20.06
C VAL A 3 -1.07 39.17 18.82
N SER A 4 0.23 39.30 18.60
CA SER A 4 0.96 38.66 17.51
C SER A 4 0.92 37.13 17.68
N GLN A 5 0.46 36.44 16.63
CA GLN A 5 0.59 35.00 16.48
C GLN A 5 2.08 34.68 16.27
N LEU A 6 2.72 34.06 17.26
CA LEU A 6 4.03 33.44 17.07
C LEU A 6 3.82 32.08 16.39
N THR A 7 4.01 32.06 15.08
CA THR A 7 4.12 30.85 14.28
C THR A 7 5.44 30.15 14.62
N LEU A 8 5.39 29.12 15.47
CA LEU A 8 6.56 28.33 15.82
C LEU A 8 6.82 27.28 14.73
N ALA A 9 7.59 27.67 13.70
CA ALA A 9 8.08 26.78 12.66
C ALA A 9 9.20 25.89 13.21
N PHE A 10 8.86 24.68 13.66
CA PHE A 10 9.86 23.63 13.89
C PHE A 10 10.24 22.97 12.57
N LEU A 11 11.24 23.55 11.88
CA LEU A 11 12.00 22.89 10.83
C LEU A 11 12.90 21.83 11.49
N LEU A 12 12.43 20.59 11.54
CA LEU A 12 13.26 19.44 11.93
C LEU A 12 13.91 18.86 10.67
N THR A 13 14.96 19.51 10.18
CA THR A 13 15.86 18.92 9.17
C THR A 13 16.76 17.88 9.85
N ALA A 14 16.21 16.69 10.09
CA ALA A 14 17.05 15.53 10.29
C ALA A 14 17.78 15.25 8.97
N ALA A 15 19.11 15.25 9.00
CA ALA A 15 19.96 14.93 7.88
C ALA A 15 19.73 13.46 7.45
N PHE A 16 18.80 13.25 6.52
CA PHE A 16 18.72 12.00 5.77
C PHE A 16 19.78 12.06 4.68
N GLY A 17 20.72 11.12 4.77
CA GLY A 17 21.92 11.08 3.94
C GLY A 17 21.62 11.06 2.44
N SER A 18 22.55 11.68 1.71
CA SER A 18 22.88 11.52 0.29
C SER A 18 21.70 11.57 -0.69
N ALA A 19 21.70 12.58 -1.56
CA ALA A 19 20.83 12.64 -2.73
C ALA A 19 21.01 11.39 -3.61
N ALA A 20 20.28 10.32 -3.30
CA ALA A 20 20.01 9.24 -4.23
C ALA A 20 19.27 9.86 -5.41
N HIS A 21 19.65 9.50 -6.64
CA HIS A 21 18.86 9.83 -7.81
C HIS A 21 17.39 9.51 -7.51
N ALA A 22 16.52 10.51 -7.61
CA ALA A 22 15.10 10.32 -7.36
C ALA A 22 14.61 9.19 -8.27
N ALA A 23 14.14 8.09 -7.69
CA ALA A 23 13.56 7.02 -8.47
C ALA A 23 12.34 7.58 -9.20
N ASN A 24 12.18 7.24 -10.47
CA ASN A 24 10.90 7.47 -11.15
C ASN A 24 9.84 6.66 -10.40
N VAL A 25 8.71 7.28 -10.05
CA VAL A 25 7.63 6.63 -9.32
C VAL A 25 6.38 6.69 -10.18
N GLU A 26 5.80 5.52 -10.46
CA GLU A 26 4.53 5.40 -11.16
C GLU A 26 3.59 4.46 -10.40
N GLY A 27 2.30 4.57 -10.68
CA GLY A 27 1.25 3.83 -9.99
C GLY A 27 -0.13 4.18 -10.54
N GLY A 28 -1.16 3.58 -9.96
CA GLY A 28 -2.55 3.80 -10.34
C GLY A 28 -3.51 3.58 -9.17
N SER A 29 -4.71 4.14 -9.29
CA SER A 29 -5.75 4.02 -8.27
C SER A 29 -7.12 4.00 -8.94
N SER A 30 -8.05 3.23 -8.37
CA SER A 30 -9.45 3.22 -8.78
C SER A 30 -10.17 4.55 -8.47
N ASN A 31 -9.62 5.37 -7.57
CA ASN A 31 -10.11 6.72 -7.31
C ASN A 31 -8.97 7.68 -6.91
N PRO A 32 -8.35 8.40 -7.87
CA PRO A 32 -7.23 9.30 -7.61
C PRO A 32 -7.58 10.54 -6.77
N ASN A 33 -8.87 10.83 -6.57
CA ASN A 33 -9.32 11.91 -5.68
C ASN A 33 -9.29 11.48 -4.20
N LEU A 34 -9.22 10.17 -3.94
CA LEU A 34 -9.16 9.60 -2.60
C LEU A 34 -7.78 9.08 -2.25
N ILE A 35 -7.13 8.38 -3.18
CA ILE A 35 -5.76 7.91 -3.05
C ILE A 35 -5.00 8.23 -4.31
N LYS A 36 -3.94 9.03 -4.19
CA LYS A 36 -3.08 9.38 -5.32
C LYS A 36 -1.69 8.81 -5.16
N PRO A 37 -1.36 7.71 -5.85
CA PRO A 37 0.01 7.26 -6.04
C PRO A 37 0.89 8.37 -6.58
N LYS A 38 2.02 8.63 -5.91
CA LYS A 38 2.98 9.64 -6.35
C LYS A 38 4.32 9.47 -5.65
N THR A 39 5.36 10.09 -6.18
CA THR A 39 6.61 10.32 -5.45
C THR A 39 6.33 10.94 -4.07
N SER A 40 7.02 10.47 -3.03
CA SER A 40 6.89 10.99 -1.67
C SER A 40 7.44 12.42 -1.54
N ASP A 41 6.82 13.19 -0.66
CA ASP A 41 7.29 14.53 -0.27
C ASP A 41 8.36 14.42 0.82
N SER A 42 9.12 15.51 1.05
CA SER A 42 10.21 15.52 2.06
C SER A 42 9.70 15.20 3.48
N LEU A 43 8.49 15.67 3.78
CA LEU A 43 7.80 15.40 5.03
C LEU A 43 6.55 14.56 4.77
N PRO A 44 6.23 13.61 5.67
CA PRO A 44 6.88 13.39 6.97
C PRO A 44 8.06 12.39 6.97
N PHE A 45 8.28 11.63 5.89
CA PHE A 45 9.16 10.43 5.91
C PHE A 45 10.17 10.37 4.76
N GLY A 46 10.57 11.51 4.20
CA GLY A 46 11.58 11.60 3.15
C GLY A 46 11.02 11.56 1.72
N ALA A 47 11.64 12.34 0.84
CA ALA A 47 11.21 12.56 -0.54
C ALA A 47 11.75 11.51 -1.51
N GLY A 48 11.17 11.45 -2.71
CA GLY A 48 11.77 10.76 -3.86
C GLY A 48 11.49 9.26 -3.96
N MET A 49 10.66 8.72 -3.06
CA MET A 49 10.37 7.28 -2.97
C MET A 49 8.91 6.98 -3.31
N ALA A 50 8.56 5.69 -3.43
CA ALA A 50 7.17 5.27 -3.63
C ALA A 50 6.27 5.76 -2.49
N GLY A 51 5.25 6.55 -2.84
CA GLY A 51 4.36 7.16 -1.88
C GLY A 51 2.91 7.30 -2.35
N ILE A 52 2.07 7.73 -1.41
CA ILE A 52 0.66 8.01 -1.65
C ILE A 52 0.24 9.30 -0.95
N GLN A 53 -0.63 10.06 -1.61
CA GLN A 53 -1.46 11.07 -0.95
C GLN A 53 -2.81 10.44 -0.60
N VAL A 54 -3.34 10.79 0.57
CA VAL A 54 -4.62 10.27 1.08
C VAL A 54 -5.59 11.42 1.25
N SER A 55 -6.86 11.20 0.91
CA SER A 55 -7.91 12.20 1.10
C SER A 55 -8.14 12.51 2.58
N THR A 56 -8.25 13.80 2.84
CA THR A 56 -8.53 14.40 4.15
C THR A 56 -9.72 15.36 4.01
N SER A 57 -10.19 15.90 5.14
CA SER A 57 -11.25 16.91 5.14
C SER A 57 -10.88 18.19 4.35
N ASN A 58 -9.60 18.42 4.08
CA ASN A 58 -9.09 19.63 3.42
C ASN A 58 -8.46 19.34 2.05
N GLY A 59 -8.80 18.20 1.43
CA GLY A 59 -8.18 17.72 0.19
C GLY A 59 -7.15 16.62 0.41
N LEU A 60 -6.26 16.39 -0.55
CA LEU A 60 -5.22 15.35 -0.45
C LEU A 60 -4.09 15.77 0.50
N SER A 61 -3.58 14.83 1.29
CA SER A 61 -2.42 15.01 2.16
C SER A 61 -1.12 15.23 1.38
N ASN A 62 -0.03 15.57 2.09
CA ASN A 62 1.31 15.34 1.55
C ASN A 62 1.49 13.86 1.21
N SER A 63 2.35 13.57 0.23
CA SER A 63 2.68 12.22 -0.20
C SER A 63 3.61 11.54 0.81
N ILE A 64 3.17 10.38 1.30
CA ILE A 64 3.83 9.64 2.39
C ILE A 64 4.73 8.56 1.78
N ASN A 65 6.02 8.58 2.09
CA ASN A 65 6.93 7.46 1.80
C ASN A 65 6.45 6.20 2.54
N LEU A 66 6.05 5.17 1.81
CA LEU A 66 5.47 3.95 2.37
C LEU A 66 6.50 3.10 3.12
N GLU A 67 7.73 3.03 2.62
CA GLU A 67 8.79 2.19 3.18
C GLU A 67 9.32 2.77 4.49
N ALA A 68 9.87 3.99 4.44
CA ALA A 68 10.47 4.65 5.60
C ALA A 68 9.41 5.17 6.59
N GLY A 69 8.16 5.26 6.14
CA GLY A 69 7.01 5.66 6.94
C GLY A 69 6.28 4.47 7.57
N PRO A 70 5.04 4.17 7.14
CA PRO A 70 4.21 3.18 7.80
C PRO A 70 4.81 1.77 7.84
N ALA A 71 5.43 1.28 6.77
CA ALA A 71 5.96 -0.09 6.74
C ALA A 71 7.04 -0.29 7.82
N GLN A 72 8.09 0.54 7.83
CA GLN A 72 9.15 0.47 8.84
C GLN A 72 8.60 0.59 10.27
N ARG A 73 7.74 1.57 10.54
CA ARG A 73 7.20 1.81 11.89
C ARG A 73 6.36 0.64 12.39
N ILE A 74 5.55 0.05 11.51
CA ILE A 74 4.73 -1.11 11.83
C ILE A 74 5.63 -2.34 12.08
N ARG A 75 6.61 -2.61 11.21
CA ARG A 75 7.59 -3.69 11.45
C ARG A 75 8.27 -3.54 12.81
N SER A 76 8.75 -2.34 13.13
CA SER A 76 9.42 -2.05 14.41
C SER A 76 8.50 -2.26 15.62
N LYS A 77 7.21 -1.93 15.53
CA LYS A 77 6.23 -2.21 16.60
C LYS A 77 6.07 -3.68 16.94
N TYR A 78 6.39 -4.54 15.98
CA TYR A 78 6.33 -5.98 16.09
C TYR A 78 7.71 -6.63 16.25
N GLY A 79 8.80 -5.86 16.32
CA GLY A 79 10.16 -6.42 16.35
C GLY A 79 10.44 -7.33 15.15
N ASN A 80 9.88 -7.00 13.98
CA ASN A 80 9.92 -7.82 12.76
C ASN A 80 9.25 -9.21 12.86
N ALA A 81 8.44 -9.46 13.90
CA ALA A 81 7.69 -10.71 14.06
C ALA A 81 6.23 -10.53 13.61
N PRO A 82 5.79 -11.12 12.48
CA PRO A 82 4.42 -10.99 12.02
C PRO A 82 3.44 -11.68 12.98
N ILE A 83 2.21 -11.19 13.07
CA ILE A 83 1.19 -11.70 14.00
C ILE A 83 0.80 -13.16 13.74
N ASN A 84 0.99 -13.63 12.50
CA ASN A 84 0.75 -15.01 12.09
C ASN A 84 1.98 -15.93 12.26
N GLY A 85 3.05 -15.43 12.90
CA GLY A 85 4.28 -16.18 13.14
C GLY A 85 4.93 -16.67 11.84
N GLY A 86 5.50 -17.87 11.87
CA GLY A 86 6.14 -18.49 10.70
C GLY A 86 5.17 -19.08 9.67
N ASN A 87 3.87 -19.20 9.98
CA ASN A 87 2.90 -19.84 9.09
C ASN A 87 2.13 -18.78 8.27
N GLN A 88 2.48 -18.64 7.00
CA GLN A 88 1.90 -17.67 6.07
C GLN A 88 0.40 -17.91 5.80
N ASN A 89 -0.07 -19.14 6.00
CA ASN A 89 -1.44 -19.55 5.73
C ASN A 89 -2.34 -19.52 6.97
N ALA A 90 -1.78 -19.27 8.17
CA ALA A 90 -2.53 -19.31 9.41
C ALA A 90 -3.51 -18.14 9.53
N ASN A 91 -4.71 -18.44 10.01
CA ASN A 91 -5.59 -17.44 10.59
C ASN A 91 -5.20 -17.20 12.04
N VAL A 92 -5.15 -15.94 12.46
CA VAL A 92 -4.92 -15.53 13.85
C VAL A 92 -5.99 -14.55 14.31
N ASN A 93 -6.13 -14.39 15.62
CA ASN A 93 -7.03 -13.39 16.19
C ASN A 93 -6.39 -12.00 16.09
N GLY A 94 -6.77 -11.20 15.09
CA GLY A 94 -6.27 -9.83 14.91
C GLY A 94 -6.60 -8.87 16.05
N THR A 95 -7.51 -9.22 16.96
CA THR A 95 -7.78 -8.40 18.17
C THR A 95 -6.89 -8.75 19.36
N ALA A 96 -6.15 -9.87 19.29
CA ALA A 96 -5.24 -10.29 20.34
C ALA A 96 -3.97 -9.42 20.33
N ASN A 97 -3.49 -9.04 21.52
CA ASN A 97 -2.26 -8.26 21.70
C ASN A 97 -2.15 -7.01 20.81
N PRO A 98 -3.13 -6.10 20.89
CA PRO A 98 -3.22 -4.97 19.95
C PRO A 98 -2.00 -4.06 20.06
N LYS A 99 -1.43 -3.70 18.91
CA LYS A 99 -0.34 -2.72 18.81
C LYS A 99 -0.89 -1.39 18.32
N TYR A 100 -0.32 -0.32 18.86
CA TYR A 100 -0.75 1.04 18.56
C TYR A 100 0.42 1.90 18.12
N LEU A 101 0.15 2.78 17.14
CA LEU A 101 0.99 3.94 16.87
C LEU A 101 0.56 5.10 17.76
N GLN A 102 1.54 5.76 18.34
CA GLN A 102 1.44 6.94 19.19
C GLN A 102 2.35 8.04 18.63
N PRO A 103 2.17 9.32 19.02
CA PRO A 103 3.01 10.41 18.53
C PRO A 103 4.51 10.16 18.67
N GLY A 104 4.95 9.51 19.75
CA GLY A 104 6.35 9.12 19.99
C GLY A 104 6.94 8.17 18.95
N ASP A 105 6.09 7.40 18.26
CA ASP A 105 6.50 6.50 17.19
C ASP A 105 6.75 7.23 15.87
N ILE A 106 6.35 8.50 15.76
CA ILE A 106 6.50 9.35 14.59
C ILE A 106 7.61 10.38 14.86
N ASN A 107 7.56 11.03 16.02
CA ASN A 107 8.56 11.95 16.52
C ASN A 107 8.77 11.69 18.03
N PRO A 108 9.97 11.28 18.47
CA PRO A 108 10.26 10.99 19.88
C PRO A 108 9.87 12.13 20.84
N ILE A 109 10.09 13.38 20.42
CA ILE A 109 9.77 14.59 21.19
C ILE A 109 8.25 14.77 21.32
N ALA A 110 7.48 14.45 20.27
CA ALA A 110 6.01 14.48 20.34
C ALA A 110 5.43 13.42 21.30
N GLY A 111 6.16 12.33 21.53
CA GLY A 111 5.81 11.30 22.51
C GLY A 111 5.86 11.76 23.97
N TRP A 112 6.63 12.81 24.26
CA TRP A 112 6.68 13.40 25.61
C TRP A 112 5.40 14.15 25.98
N PHE A 113 4.67 14.67 24.98
CA PHE A 113 3.49 15.52 25.18
C PHE A 113 2.16 14.78 24.99
N SER A 114 2.16 13.57 24.40
CA SER A 114 0.94 12.79 24.25
C SER A 114 1.18 11.28 24.04
N LYS A 115 0.44 10.47 24.81
CA LYS A 115 0.35 9.01 24.65
C LYS A 115 -0.92 8.58 23.90
N THR A 116 -1.62 9.50 23.22
CA THR A 116 -2.86 9.18 22.49
C THR A 116 -2.60 8.10 21.45
N LYS A 117 -3.43 7.05 21.45
CA LYS A 117 -3.43 6.02 20.41
C LYS A 117 -3.96 6.62 19.12
N LEU A 118 -3.09 6.82 18.14
CA LEU A 118 -3.44 7.41 16.84
C LEU A 118 -3.99 6.35 15.89
N ALA A 119 -3.36 5.17 15.91
CA ALA A 119 -3.79 4.02 15.11
C ALA A 119 -3.59 2.71 15.84
N GLN A 120 -4.40 1.74 15.48
CA GLN A 120 -4.11 0.32 15.67
C GLN A 120 -3.45 -0.20 14.40
N VAL A 121 -2.45 -1.07 14.54
CA VAL A 121 -1.65 -1.56 13.41
C VAL A 121 -1.41 -3.06 13.49
N TRP A 122 -1.15 -3.65 12.33
CA TRP A 122 -0.86 -5.07 12.18
C TRP A 122 0.25 -5.30 11.16
N TYR A 123 1.08 -6.31 11.43
CA TYR A 123 2.11 -6.78 10.53
C TYR A 123 1.91 -8.27 10.28
N GLU A 124 1.83 -8.66 9.01
CA GLU A 124 1.63 -10.03 8.57
C GLU A 124 2.68 -10.40 7.51
N LYS A 125 3.06 -11.67 7.46
CA LYS A 125 3.76 -12.25 6.30
C LYS A 125 2.87 -13.28 5.66
N ARG A 126 2.44 -13.03 4.44
CA ARG A 126 1.49 -13.83 3.69
C ARG A 126 2.17 -14.53 2.52
N ALA A 127 1.38 -15.21 1.70
CA ALA A 127 1.87 -16.09 0.65
C ALA A 127 3.04 -15.47 -0.14
N ASN A 128 4.03 -16.29 -0.45
CA ASN A 128 5.26 -15.90 -1.15
C ASN A 128 6.12 -14.90 -0.38
N ASN A 129 6.10 -14.93 0.96
CA ASN A 129 6.81 -13.99 1.84
C ASN A 129 6.38 -12.52 1.65
N THR A 130 5.19 -12.27 1.13
CA THR A 130 4.67 -10.91 0.94
C THR A 130 4.41 -10.28 2.29
N GLU A 131 5.04 -9.14 2.57
CA GLU A 131 4.75 -8.36 3.77
C GLU A 131 3.42 -7.64 3.60
N VAL A 132 2.51 -7.77 4.56
CA VAL A 132 1.22 -7.07 4.57
C VAL A 132 1.10 -6.26 5.85
N PHE A 133 0.68 -5.01 5.69
CA PHE A 133 0.57 -4.02 6.74
C PHE A 133 -0.85 -3.49 6.77
N SER A 134 -1.44 -3.45 7.97
CA SER A 134 -2.76 -2.87 8.16
C SER A 134 -2.69 -1.74 9.18
N VAL A 135 -3.46 -0.69 8.96
CA VAL A 135 -3.53 0.50 9.81
C VAL A 135 -4.98 0.91 9.97
N ARG A 136 -5.39 1.17 11.20
CA ARG A 136 -6.73 1.66 11.54
C ARG A 136 -6.62 2.93 12.36
N GLN A 137 -7.06 4.06 11.81
CA GLN A 137 -7.07 5.32 12.52
C GLN A 137 -8.07 5.29 13.69
N MET A 138 -7.55 5.47 14.91
CA MET A 138 -8.33 5.42 16.15
C MET A 138 -8.71 6.80 16.67
N ALA A 139 -7.92 7.82 16.36
CA ALA A 139 -8.12 9.19 16.81
C ALA A 139 -7.73 10.16 15.70
N ASP A 140 -8.26 11.39 15.73
CA ASP A 140 -7.75 12.43 14.86
C ASP A 140 -6.39 12.90 15.40
N PRO A 141 -5.37 13.00 14.53
CA PRO A 141 -4.10 13.55 14.94
C PRO A 141 -4.28 15.00 15.41
N LYS A 142 -3.85 15.29 16.64
CA LYS A 142 -3.82 16.66 17.19
C LYS A 142 -2.67 17.49 16.65
N LEU A 143 -1.69 16.86 15.99
CA LEU A 143 -0.57 17.52 15.35
C LEU A 143 -0.95 17.89 13.91
N PRO A 144 -0.81 19.16 13.50
CA PRO A 144 -1.16 19.61 12.15
C PRO A 144 -0.44 18.86 11.02
N ILE A 145 0.76 18.33 11.32
CA ILE A 145 1.61 17.61 10.36
C ILE A 145 1.31 16.10 10.28
N ALA A 146 0.51 15.56 11.20
CA ALA A 146 0.26 14.13 11.24
C ALA A 146 -0.91 13.79 10.29
N PRO A 147 -0.69 12.88 9.32
CA PRO A 147 -1.69 12.59 8.29
C PRO A 147 -2.94 11.93 8.89
N LYS A 148 -4.11 12.27 8.34
CA LYS A 148 -5.32 11.44 8.47
C LYS A 148 -5.21 10.34 7.43
N PHE A 149 -5.35 9.08 7.84
CA PHE A 149 -5.07 7.92 6.98
C PHE A 149 -6.19 6.86 7.00
N GLY A 150 -7.26 7.05 7.76
CA GLY A 150 -8.43 6.15 7.70
C GLY A 150 -8.11 4.71 8.08
N GLY A 151 -8.75 3.77 7.38
CA GLY A 151 -8.37 2.35 7.40
C GLY A 151 -7.62 1.99 6.14
N MET A 152 -6.52 1.25 6.26
CA MET A 152 -5.66 0.90 5.13
C MET A 152 -5.07 -0.48 5.31
N THR A 153 -5.02 -1.25 4.23
CA THR A 153 -4.21 -2.47 4.11
C THR A 153 -3.34 -2.33 2.89
N PHE A 154 -2.04 -2.53 3.03
CA PHE A 154 -1.12 -2.51 1.89
C PHE A 154 -0.03 -3.56 2.04
N ALA A 155 0.50 -4.00 0.91
CA ALA A 155 1.54 -5.01 0.84
C ALA A 155 2.77 -4.49 0.12
N LYS A 156 3.93 -5.02 0.50
CA LYS A 156 5.19 -4.83 -0.20
C LYS A 156 5.49 -6.07 -1.06
N VAL A 157 5.73 -5.86 -2.34
CA VAL A 157 6.16 -6.94 -3.24
C VAL A 157 7.54 -7.46 -2.79
N PRO A 158 7.74 -8.78 -2.64
CA PRO A 158 8.96 -9.36 -2.09
C PRO A 158 10.10 -9.40 -3.12
N THR A 159 10.59 -8.23 -3.53
CA THR A 159 11.74 -8.07 -4.42
C THR A 159 12.78 -7.15 -3.79
N ALA A 160 14.05 -7.40 -4.09
CA ALA A 160 15.16 -6.53 -3.70
C ALA A 160 15.46 -5.44 -4.74
N ALA A 161 14.90 -5.56 -5.96
CA ALA A 161 15.25 -4.69 -7.07
C ALA A 161 14.69 -3.27 -6.90
N THR A 162 13.51 -3.13 -6.30
CA THR A 162 12.82 -1.84 -6.19
C THR A 162 11.69 -1.91 -5.16
N ASN A 163 11.24 -0.79 -4.60
CA ASN A 163 10.08 -0.78 -3.72
C ASN A 163 8.79 -0.70 -4.54
N VAL A 164 7.95 -1.72 -4.43
CA VAL A 164 6.62 -1.77 -5.06
C VAL A 164 5.59 -2.12 -4.00
N PHE A 165 4.52 -1.33 -3.97
CA PHE A 165 3.43 -1.46 -3.03
C PHE A 165 2.09 -1.50 -3.75
N PHE A 166 1.13 -2.18 -3.12
CA PHE A 166 -0.26 -2.22 -3.56
C PHE A 166 -1.17 -2.38 -2.35
N GLY A 167 -2.39 -1.89 -2.43
CA GLY A 167 -3.26 -1.91 -1.27
C GLY A 167 -4.65 -1.36 -1.50
N GLU A 168 -5.37 -1.26 -0.41
CA GLU A 168 -6.71 -0.71 -0.32
C GLU A 168 -6.80 0.28 0.85
N TRP A 169 -7.71 1.22 0.71
CA TRP A 169 -7.98 2.26 1.69
C TRP A 169 -9.48 2.50 1.83
N ALA A 170 -9.92 2.88 3.02
CA ALA A 170 -11.25 3.39 3.28
C ALA A 170 -11.18 4.56 4.27
N PRO A 171 -12.15 5.50 4.22
CA PRO A 171 -12.22 6.58 5.19
C PRO A 171 -12.41 6.02 6.60
N ARG A 172 -12.02 6.81 7.59
CA ARG A 172 -12.12 6.42 9.00
C ARG A 172 -13.58 6.14 9.39
N ARG A 173 -13.81 5.03 10.10
CA ARG A 173 -15.12 4.71 10.68
C ARG A 173 -15.46 5.64 11.85
N GLY A 174 -16.53 6.42 11.69
CA GLY A 174 -17.12 7.25 12.76
C GLY A 174 -16.30 8.50 13.14
N ASN A 175 -16.86 9.30 14.03
CA ASN A 175 -16.36 10.62 14.44
C ASN A 175 -15.90 10.69 15.91
N SER A 176 -15.80 9.56 16.61
CA SER A 176 -15.35 9.53 18.01
C SER A 176 -13.87 9.89 18.14
N ASN A 177 -13.47 10.53 19.25
CA ASN A 177 -12.08 10.83 19.54
C ASN A 177 -11.22 9.58 19.80
N GLN A 178 -11.83 8.46 20.22
CA GLN A 178 -11.20 7.15 20.32
C GLN A 178 -12.20 6.04 19.99
N ILE A 179 -11.79 5.09 19.16
CA ILE A 179 -12.59 3.91 18.83
C ILE A 179 -12.01 2.70 19.57
N ALA A 180 -12.84 1.74 19.98
CA ALA A 180 -12.38 0.50 20.61
C ALA A 180 -11.46 -0.34 19.70
N ASN A 181 -10.73 -1.27 20.33
CA ASN A 181 -9.96 -2.32 19.64
C ASN A 181 -10.87 -3.06 18.65
N SER A 182 -10.47 -3.10 17.38
CA SER A 182 -11.24 -3.76 16.33
C SER A 182 -10.36 -3.97 15.10
N THR A 183 -10.61 -5.05 14.38
CA THR A 183 -10.02 -5.33 13.06
C THR A 183 -10.81 -4.68 11.91
N ASP A 184 -11.91 -3.98 12.19
CA ASP A 184 -12.71 -3.34 11.16
C ASP A 184 -12.05 -2.03 10.68
N LEU A 185 -11.44 -2.11 9.49
CA LEU A 185 -10.79 -1.00 8.80
C LEU A 185 -11.78 -0.15 7.98
N ASN A 186 -13.10 -0.35 8.12
CA ASN A 186 -14.14 0.32 7.33
C ASN A 186 -14.15 -0.05 5.84
N MET A 187 -13.67 -1.23 5.46
CA MET A 187 -13.56 -1.63 4.04
C MET A 187 -14.91 -1.87 3.34
N ASN A 188 -16.04 -1.74 4.04
CA ASN A 188 -17.36 -1.75 3.43
C ASN A 188 -17.85 -0.34 3.03
N ASP A 189 -17.06 0.71 3.29
CA ASP A 189 -17.39 2.07 2.90
C ASP A 189 -17.43 2.21 1.36
N GLY A 190 -18.39 2.98 0.84
CA GLY A 190 -18.53 3.21 -0.60
C GLY A 190 -17.35 3.98 -1.21
N ASN A 191 -16.56 4.67 -0.39
CA ASN A 191 -15.33 5.34 -0.79
C ASN A 191 -14.08 4.44 -0.70
N ARG A 192 -14.24 3.13 -0.49
CA ARG A 192 -13.12 2.19 -0.56
C ARG A 192 -12.41 2.35 -1.90
N THR A 193 -11.08 2.42 -1.85
CA THR A 193 -10.24 2.69 -3.02
C THR A 193 -9.08 1.68 -3.05
N VAL A 194 -8.82 1.07 -4.20
CA VAL A 194 -7.62 0.25 -4.43
C VAL A 194 -6.56 1.04 -5.17
N TRP A 195 -5.30 0.67 -4.97
CA TRP A 195 -4.16 1.38 -5.54
C TRP A 195 -2.90 0.53 -5.60
N PHE A 196 -1.95 0.98 -6.42
CA PHE A 196 -0.58 0.47 -6.48
C PHE A 196 0.39 1.61 -6.80
N VAL A 197 1.65 1.46 -6.38
CA VAL A 197 2.74 2.40 -6.64
C VAL A 197 4.08 1.68 -6.56
N GLY A 198 5.04 2.06 -7.39
CA GLY A 198 6.39 1.53 -7.28
C GLY A 198 7.45 2.45 -7.85
N GLU A 199 8.66 2.23 -7.39
CA GLU A 199 9.88 2.86 -7.87
C GLU A 199 10.40 2.15 -9.13
N ASN A 200 11.07 2.89 -9.99
CA ASN A 200 11.72 2.39 -11.19
C ASN A 200 10.77 1.58 -12.09
N PRO A 201 9.66 2.17 -12.57
CA PRO A 201 8.77 1.50 -13.52
C PRO A 201 9.58 1.03 -14.73
N THR A 202 9.27 -0.15 -15.23
CA THR A 202 9.97 -0.74 -16.38
C THR A 202 9.70 0.09 -17.63
N ALA A 203 10.57 1.04 -17.97
CA ALA A 203 10.35 1.94 -19.10
C ALA A 203 10.50 1.28 -20.47
N ASN A 204 11.28 0.19 -20.55
CA ASN A 204 11.48 -0.60 -21.76
C ASN A 204 11.37 -2.08 -21.40
N MET A 205 10.29 -2.73 -21.82
CA MET A 205 10.07 -4.13 -21.49
C MET A 205 11.17 -5.04 -22.10
N PRO A 206 11.88 -5.84 -21.28
CA PRO A 206 12.79 -6.85 -21.79
C PRO A 206 12.00 -8.00 -22.44
N LYS A 207 12.66 -8.78 -23.30
CA LYS A 207 12.08 -10.04 -23.79
C LYS A 207 11.80 -10.96 -22.60
N LEU A 208 10.56 -11.39 -22.45
CA LEU A 208 10.12 -12.34 -21.42
C LEU A 208 9.55 -13.59 -22.09
N VAL A 209 10.06 -14.76 -21.70
CA VAL A 209 9.55 -16.05 -22.15
C VAL A 209 9.14 -16.84 -20.91
N ASN A 210 7.84 -17.07 -20.75
CA ASN A 210 7.26 -17.76 -19.60
C ASN A 210 7.75 -17.23 -18.23
N ALA A 211 7.91 -15.91 -18.10
CA ALA A 211 8.30 -15.30 -16.84
C ALA A 211 7.15 -15.41 -15.83
N LYS A 212 7.37 -16.15 -14.73
CA LYS A 212 6.33 -16.42 -13.73
C LYS A 212 6.43 -15.46 -12.56
N TYR A 213 5.28 -14.96 -12.12
CA TYR A 213 5.14 -14.05 -10.99
C TYR A 213 4.26 -14.68 -9.93
N ASN A 214 4.77 -14.74 -8.70
CA ASN A 214 3.99 -15.12 -7.54
C ASN A 214 3.16 -13.92 -7.08
N VAL A 215 1.85 -13.99 -7.24
CA VAL A 215 0.97 -12.83 -7.00
C VAL A 215 0.13 -13.04 -5.75
N LEU A 216 -0.02 -11.96 -4.99
CA LEU A 216 -0.96 -11.81 -3.89
C LEU A 216 -1.90 -10.64 -4.21
N GLY A 217 -3.19 -10.80 -3.93
CA GLY A 217 -4.22 -9.78 -4.12
C GLY A 217 -5.00 -9.47 -2.85
N ILE A 218 -5.37 -8.21 -2.67
CA ILE A 218 -6.02 -7.64 -1.50
C ILE A 218 -7.42 -7.15 -1.87
N ASN A 219 -8.42 -7.64 -1.14
CA ASN A 219 -9.77 -7.10 -1.16
C ASN A 219 -10.46 -7.32 0.19
N LYS A 220 -10.85 -6.22 0.83
CA LYS A 220 -11.52 -6.19 2.13
C LYS A 220 -10.83 -7.05 3.18
N HIS A 221 -9.50 -6.95 3.23
CA HIS A 221 -8.70 -7.74 4.13
C HIS A 221 -9.08 -7.48 5.59
N THR A 222 -9.30 -8.55 6.34
CA THR A 222 -9.47 -8.51 7.80
C THR A 222 -8.14 -8.87 8.48
N PRO A 223 -7.52 -7.96 9.26
CA PRO A 223 -6.27 -8.24 9.94
C PRO A 223 -6.23 -9.58 10.67
N GLY A 224 -5.22 -10.39 10.37
CA GLY A 224 -5.03 -11.74 10.89
C GLY A 224 -5.75 -12.86 10.12
N LYS A 225 -6.63 -12.56 9.18
CA LYS A 225 -7.27 -13.56 8.31
C LYS A 225 -6.45 -13.81 7.04
N ASN A 226 -6.48 -15.05 6.56
CA ASN A 226 -5.90 -15.43 5.27
C ASN A 226 -7.00 -15.39 4.19
N ASP A 227 -7.39 -14.18 3.78
CA ASP A 227 -8.49 -13.88 2.86
C ASP A 227 -8.02 -13.28 1.52
N PHE A 228 -6.74 -13.48 1.20
CA PHE A 228 -6.07 -12.95 0.02
C PHE A 228 -6.35 -13.78 -1.24
N TYR A 229 -6.34 -13.10 -2.40
CA TYR A 229 -6.15 -13.81 -3.67
C TYR A 229 -4.71 -14.25 -3.78
N THR A 230 -4.48 -15.44 -4.33
CA THR A 230 -3.15 -15.95 -4.65
C THR A 230 -3.15 -16.64 -5.99
N GLY A 231 -2.01 -16.62 -6.68
CA GLY A 231 -1.87 -17.31 -7.94
C GLY A 231 -0.52 -17.06 -8.60
N ILE A 232 -0.37 -17.60 -9.81
CA ILE A 232 0.80 -17.39 -10.64
C ILE A 232 0.34 -16.72 -11.93
N LEU A 233 0.92 -15.55 -12.22
CA LEU A 233 0.80 -14.92 -13.53
C LEU A 233 2.04 -15.22 -14.36
N THR A 234 1.85 -15.39 -15.66
CA THR A 234 2.92 -15.67 -16.62
C THR A 234 2.95 -14.55 -17.65
N ALA A 235 4.06 -13.81 -17.68
CA ALA A 235 4.32 -12.79 -18.68
C ALA A 235 5.10 -13.37 -19.85
N ASN A 236 4.62 -13.10 -21.05
CA ASN A 236 5.36 -13.27 -22.30
C ASN A 236 5.41 -11.91 -22.99
N TYR A 237 6.60 -11.47 -23.36
CA TYR A 237 6.80 -10.19 -24.04
C TYR A 237 7.88 -10.34 -25.11
N GLY A 238 7.58 -9.89 -26.33
CA GLY A 238 8.42 -10.07 -27.50
C GLY A 238 8.04 -11.29 -28.35
N THR A 239 8.64 -11.40 -29.53
CA THR A 239 8.38 -12.49 -30.50
C THR A 239 6.88 -12.72 -30.80
N GLY A 240 6.12 -11.62 -30.93
CA GLY A 240 4.71 -11.67 -31.33
C GLY A 240 3.71 -11.99 -30.21
N LYS A 241 4.17 -12.16 -28.95
CA LYS A 241 3.29 -12.36 -27.79
C LYS A 241 3.62 -11.36 -26.69
N ASN A 242 2.68 -10.47 -26.40
CA ASN A 242 2.80 -9.41 -25.39
C ASN A 242 1.63 -9.52 -24.42
N GLU A 243 1.67 -10.53 -23.56
CA GLU A 243 0.52 -10.94 -22.74
C GLU A 243 0.94 -11.32 -21.32
N LEU A 244 0.13 -10.89 -20.36
CA LEU A 244 0.14 -11.35 -18.99
C LEU A 244 -1.07 -12.27 -18.79
N ALA A 245 -0.84 -13.54 -18.48
CA ALA A 245 -1.91 -14.54 -18.37
C ALA A 245 -1.82 -15.33 -17.07
N GLY A 246 -2.94 -15.91 -16.64
CA GLY A 246 -3.02 -16.70 -15.41
C GLY A 246 -4.26 -16.33 -14.61
N THR A 247 -4.34 -16.88 -13.40
CA THR A 247 -5.47 -16.67 -12.51
C THR A 247 -4.97 -16.44 -11.10
N ILE A 248 -5.59 -15.50 -10.38
CA ILE A 248 -5.48 -15.41 -8.93
C ILE A 248 -6.84 -15.73 -8.31
N SER A 249 -6.85 -16.48 -7.22
CA SER A 249 -8.08 -16.97 -6.60
C SER A 249 -8.02 -16.88 -5.08
N ARG A 250 -9.21 -16.77 -4.48
CA ARG A 250 -9.46 -17.00 -3.06
C ARG A 250 -10.73 -17.86 -2.92
N ALA A 251 -11.15 -18.15 -1.69
CA ALA A 251 -12.38 -18.91 -1.46
C ALA A 251 -13.58 -18.24 -2.15
N GLY A 252 -14.21 -18.94 -3.10
CA GLY A 252 -15.44 -18.51 -3.78
C GLY A 252 -15.28 -17.44 -4.86
N ASP A 253 -14.06 -16.99 -5.18
CA ASP A 253 -13.84 -15.96 -6.22
C ASP A 253 -12.48 -16.10 -6.91
N SER A 254 -12.41 -15.68 -8.17
CA SER A 254 -11.21 -15.76 -9.02
C SER A 254 -11.16 -14.63 -10.04
N ILE A 255 -9.96 -14.27 -10.47
CA ILE A 255 -9.72 -13.24 -11.50
C ILE A 255 -8.84 -13.85 -12.58
N ASN A 256 -9.33 -13.84 -13.82
CA ASN A 256 -8.60 -14.39 -14.97
C ASN A 256 -7.96 -13.25 -15.78
N PHE A 257 -6.64 -13.33 -15.94
CA PHE A 257 -5.83 -12.35 -16.66
C PHE A 257 -5.81 -12.59 -18.18
N ALA A 258 -6.61 -13.51 -18.71
CA ALA A 258 -6.73 -13.71 -20.15
C ALA A 258 -6.97 -12.40 -20.90
N ASN A 259 -6.25 -12.24 -22.01
CA ASN A 259 -6.25 -11.06 -22.88
C ASN A 259 -5.65 -9.78 -22.27
N THR A 260 -4.97 -9.84 -21.13
CA THR A 260 -4.23 -8.68 -20.60
C THR A 260 -2.99 -8.47 -21.45
N LYS A 261 -2.92 -7.34 -22.16
CA LYS A 261 -1.83 -6.98 -23.06
C LYS A 261 -0.75 -6.23 -22.30
N ILE A 262 0.50 -6.47 -22.69
CA ILE A 262 1.67 -5.79 -22.14
C ILE A 262 2.17 -4.77 -23.17
N GLU A 263 2.33 -3.52 -22.75
CA GLU A 263 2.88 -2.43 -23.54
C GLU A 263 4.41 -2.36 -23.42
N SER A 264 5.07 -1.73 -24.38
CA SER A 264 6.53 -1.55 -24.37
C SER A 264 7.03 -0.74 -23.19
N SER A 265 6.19 0.16 -22.67
CA SER A 265 6.46 0.98 -21.50
C SER A 265 6.30 0.23 -20.17
N GLY A 266 6.05 -1.08 -20.18
CA GLY A 266 5.84 -1.87 -18.97
C GLY A 266 4.45 -1.77 -18.37
N LYS A 267 3.53 -0.99 -18.97
CA LYS A 267 2.11 -1.01 -18.59
C LYS A 267 1.45 -2.29 -19.08
N PHE A 268 0.39 -2.70 -18.41
CA PHE A 268 -0.48 -3.75 -18.93
C PHE A 268 -1.94 -3.40 -18.69
N ASP A 269 -2.79 -3.80 -19.64
CA ASP A 269 -4.21 -3.50 -19.67
C ASP A 269 -4.99 -4.61 -20.41
N ASN A 270 -6.18 -4.99 -19.92
CA ASN A 270 -7.09 -5.89 -20.63
C ASN A 270 -8.22 -5.18 -21.39
N HIS A 271 -8.31 -3.85 -21.27
CA HIS A 271 -9.27 -2.91 -21.87
C HIS A 271 -10.74 -3.32 -21.72
N LYS A 272 -11.08 -4.10 -20.68
CA LYS A 272 -12.46 -4.49 -20.42
C LYS A 272 -13.20 -3.37 -19.69
N ASN A 273 -14.49 -3.21 -19.99
CA ASN A 273 -15.37 -2.30 -19.23
C ASN A 273 -15.72 -2.84 -17.83
N THR A 274 -15.63 -4.16 -17.64
CA THR A 274 -15.89 -4.84 -16.38
C THR A 274 -14.77 -5.80 -16.07
N GLU A 275 -14.34 -5.86 -14.80
CA GLU A 275 -13.11 -6.56 -14.42
C GLU A 275 -11.92 -6.03 -15.25
N HIS A 276 -11.82 -4.70 -15.28
CA HIS A 276 -10.75 -3.96 -15.95
C HIS A 276 -9.46 -4.18 -15.18
N ILE A 277 -8.47 -4.81 -15.82
CA ILE A 277 -7.18 -5.09 -15.21
C ILE A 277 -6.20 -4.06 -15.73
N THR A 278 -5.58 -3.29 -14.84
CA THR A 278 -4.52 -2.35 -15.19
C THR A 278 -3.35 -2.48 -14.23
N GLY A 279 -2.14 -2.17 -14.71
CA GLY A 279 -0.97 -2.14 -13.84
C GLY A 279 0.34 -1.85 -14.57
N HIS A 280 1.44 -2.11 -13.87
CA HIS A 280 2.79 -1.83 -14.37
C HIS A 280 3.80 -2.87 -13.88
N PHE A 281 4.80 -3.15 -14.71
CA PHE A 281 6.04 -3.84 -14.33
C PHE A 281 7.05 -2.87 -13.72
N TYR A 282 7.88 -3.35 -12.80
CA TYR A 282 8.89 -2.54 -12.10
C TYR A 282 10.25 -3.23 -12.13
N GLY A 283 11.29 -2.40 -12.15
CA GLY A 283 12.69 -2.79 -12.32
C GLY A 283 13.06 -2.97 -13.81
N SER A 284 14.37 -2.91 -14.11
CA SER A 284 14.87 -3.00 -15.48
C SER A 284 14.61 -4.35 -16.15
N GLY A 285 14.51 -5.42 -15.36
CA GLY A 285 14.25 -6.79 -15.79
C GLY A 285 12.80 -7.24 -15.63
N ALA A 286 11.89 -6.29 -15.34
CA ALA A 286 10.51 -6.56 -14.95
C ALA A 286 10.46 -7.52 -13.74
N GLU A 287 11.27 -7.28 -12.72
CA GLU A 287 11.43 -8.13 -11.53
C GLU A 287 10.18 -8.15 -10.65
N ALA A 288 9.33 -7.13 -10.74
CA ALA A 288 8.06 -7.03 -10.03
C ALA A 288 6.94 -6.53 -10.94
N LEU A 289 5.71 -6.78 -10.52
CA LEU A 289 4.52 -6.15 -11.08
C LEU A 289 3.55 -5.78 -9.96
N ALA A 290 2.73 -4.77 -10.21
CA ALA A 290 1.58 -4.43 -9.38
C ALA A 290 0.48 -3.79 -10.23
N GLY A 291 -0.76 -3.88 -9.76
CA GLY A 291 -1.92 -3.38 -10.49
C GLY A 291 -3.19 -3.42 -9.66
N ILE A 292 -4.29 -3.07 -10.33
CA ILE A 292 -5.65 -3.12 -9.79
C ILE A 292 -6.58 -3.85 -10.76
N VAL A 293 -7.67 -4.37 -10.21
CA VAL A 293 -8.79 -4.94 -10.94
C VAL A 293 -10.02 -4.13 -10.54
N ASP A 294 -10.48 -3.28 -11.46
CA ASP A 294 -11.68 -2.47 -11.26
C ASP A 294 -12.90 -3.28 -11.72
N ARG A 295 -13.79 -3.55 -10.76
CA ARG A 295 -14.99 -4.36 -10.97
C ARG A 295 -16.22 -3.45 -10.91
N ALA A 296 -17.40 -4.03 -11.12
CA ALA A 296 -18.66 -3.28 -11.21
C ALA A 296 -18.99 -2.43 -9.96
N SER A 297 -18.29 -2.65 -8.85
CA SER A 297 -18.53 -1.94 -7.60
C SER A 297 -17.26 -1.92 -6.75
N ALA A 298 -17.02 -0.78 -6.08
CA ALA A 298 -15.80 -0.52 -5.31
C ALA A 298 -15.56 -1.52 -4.16
N ASP A 299 -16.56 -2.27 -3.75
CA ASP A 299 -16.42 -3.35 -2.77
C ASP A 299 -15.73 -4.60 -3.34
N LYS A 300 -15.72 -4.76 -4.66
CA LYS A 300 -15.14 -5.91 -5.37
C LYS A 300 -13.76 -5.64 -5.95
N ASP A 301 -13.34 -4.38 -6.01
CA ASP A 301 -12.05 -4.03 -6.59
C ASP A 301 -10.89 -4.70 -5.84
N VAL A 302 -9.85 -5.09 -6.56
CA VAL A 302 -8.72 -5.84 -6.00
C VAL A 302 -7.42 -5.14 -6.35
N ALA A 303 -6.57 -4.86 -5.37
CA ALA A 303 -5.17 -4.49 -5.61
C ALA A 303 -4.32 -5.75 -5.61
N PHE A 304 -3.31 -5.85 -6.47
CA PHE A 304 -2.42 -7.01 -6.51
C PHE A 304 -0.99 -6.63 -6.82
N GLY A 305 -0.07 -7.51 -6.45
CA GLY A 305 1.33 -7.39 -6.79
C GLY A 305 2.07 -8.72 -6.65
N GLY A 306 3.20 -8.83 -7.33
CA GLY A 306 3.98 -10.05 -7.34
C GLY A 306 5.40 -9.86 -7.83
N ALA A 307 6.27 -10.75 -7.36
CA ALA A 307 7.68 -10.80 -7.76
C ALA A 307 7.89 -11.94 -8.76
N LYS A 308 8.82 -11.72 -9.69
CA LYS A 308 9.31 -12.71 -10.63
C LYS A 308 9.99 -13.86 -9.87
N LYS A 309 9.75 -15.09 -10.32
CA LYS A 309 10.41 -16.32 -9.82
C LYS A 309 11.76 -16.54 -10.46
#